data_AF-G3VW80-F1
#
_entry.id   AF-G3VW80-F1
#
_cell.length_a   1.000
_cell.length_b   1.000
_cell.length_c   1.000
_cell.angle_alpha   90.00
_cell.angle_beta   90.00
_cell.angle_gamma   90.00
#
_symmetry.space_group_name_H-M   'P 1'
#
loop_
_entity.id
_entity.type
_entity.pdbx_description
1 polymer ?
#
loop_
_entity_poly.entity_id
_entity_poly.type
_entity_poly.pdbx_seq_one_letter_code
_entity_poly.pdbx_strand_id
1 'polypeptide(L)'
;MPQATQMAPETKTRKETKIYRGEKMQQRSFPEESKEGGSKVCVEPLPSLLSVELSQVSVSGSVMREEEDVQKSIQEDSLVAEKVRKPPHFPDEGSVEAESKVAEEEEKISEEEAEEIDYIDRELEEVLMAKINEYEQINEELQAELEITRNEYSIIAGTILSLQRQVDFQESQLQKTTLEKENLQKELRERKAQLQAMSDKFASLREERKREEMMGIIEKDNLNLRQHVSELEFELRKREDVISEYDNKINKLQAQVNSDENQMQHQEKLYEELQSRYEEMQLSEQQYRVLLENSQVRLERLRSKVMQAAFSATGIKSPATEITDNDILEALQRIINERLDFYQQLKQKGVKVPPLHQSEVVSSSKGKKK
;
A
#
# COMPACT_ATOMS: atom_id res chain seq x y z
N MET A 1 53.25 -54.03 -33.63
CA MET A 1 53.45 -52.68 -34.19
C MET A 1 52.53 -51.73 -33.44
N PRO A 2 53.05 -50.67 -32.82
CA PRO A 2 52.34 -49.86 -31.84
C PRO A 2 51.64 -48.68 -32.51
N GLN A 3 50.51 -48.25 -31.95
CA GLN A 3 50.17 -46.83 -31.94
C GLN A 3 49.68 -46.47 -30.54
N ALA A 4 50.49 -45.64 -29.89
CA ALA A 4 50.20 -44.99 -28.64
C ALA A 4 49.07 -43.98 -28.85
N THR A 5 48.14 -43.91 -27.90
CA THR A 5 47.34 -42.70 -27.70
C THR A 5 47.32 -42.41 -26.22
N GLN A 6 47.92 -41.27 -25.89
CA GLN A 6 48.12 -40.73 -24.56
C GLN A 6 46.78 -40.47 -23.87
N MET A 7 46.66 -40.96 -22.65
CA MET A 7 45.66 -40.54 -21.68
C MET A 7 46.30 -39.45 -20.81
N ALA A 8 45.76 -38.24 -20.85
CA ALA A 8 46.02 -37.18 -19.88
C ALA A 8 44.68 -36.77 -19.25
N PRO A 9 44.57 -36.72 -17.91
CA PRO A 9 43.36 -36.25 -17.24
C PRO A 9 43.47 -34.75 -16.91
N GLU A 10 42.59 -33.92 -17.49
CA GLU A 10 42.39 -32.56 -16.99
C GLU A 10 41.34 -32.56 -15.88
N THR A 11 41.82 -32.44 -14.65
CA THR A 11 41.07 -31.94 -13.50
C THR A 11 40.63 -30.49 -13.76
N LYS A 12 39.32 -30.23 -13.82
CA LYS A 12 38.78 -28.88 -13.63
C LYS A 12 37.82 -28.83 -12.45
N THR A 13 38.07 -27.81 -11.65
CA THR A 13 37.66 -27.57 -10.30
C THR A 13 36.18 -27.22 -10.21
N ARG A 14 35.47 -28.00 -9.40
CA ARG A 14 34.13 -27.72 -8.87
C ARG A 14 34.19 -26.46 -8.00
N LYS A 15 33.68 -25.33 -8.48
CA LYS A 15 33.37 -24.17 -7.65
C LYS A 15 31.93 -24.32 -7.16
N GLU A 16 31.81 -24.67 -5.88
CA GLU A 16 30.56 -24.69 -5.14
C GLU A 16 30.12 -23.25 -4.85
N THR A 17 29.05 -22.79 -5.47
CA THR A 17 28.32 -21.60 -5.04
C THR A 17 27.44 -21.97 -3.85
N LYS A 18 27.91 -21.61 -2.65
CA LYS A 18 27.11 -21.67 -1.42
C LYS A 18 26.01 -20.64 -1.47
N ILE A 19 24.78 -21.12 -1.48
CA ILE A 19 23.56 -20.38 -1.14
C ILE A 19 23.61 -20.14 0.38
N TYR A 20 23.58 -18.88 0.82
CA TYR A 20 23.27 -18.53 2.20
C TYR A 20 22.05 -17.62 2.23
N ARG A 21 20.98 -18.17 2.80
CA ARG A 21 19.76 -17.48 3.24
C ARG A 21 19.90 -17.26 4.75
N GLY A 22 19.55 -16.06 5.22
CA GLY A 22 18.90 -15.88 6.51
C GLY A 22 19.72 -15.34 7.68
N GLU A 23 19.42 -14.08 8.00
CA GLU A 23 19.22 -13.53 9.35
C GLU A 23 20.41 -13.38 10.31
N LYS A 24 20.69 -12.11 10.66
CA LYS A 24 20.58 -11.63 12.05
C LYS A 24 20.62 -10.10 12.11
N MET A 25 19.55 -9.52 12.67
CA MET A 25 19.58 -8.20 13.28
C MET A 25 20.64 -8.20 14.40
N GLN A 26 21.50 -7.18 14.41
CA GLN A 26 22.27 -6.85 15.58
C GLN A 26 22.45 -5.33 15.67
N GLN A 27 21.80 -4.76 16.68
CA GLN A 27 22.09 -3.45 17.25
C GLN A 27 23.57 -3.38 17.64
N ARG A 28 24.27 -2.32 17.20
CA ARG A 28 25.44 -1.70 17.86
C ARG A 28 25.56 -0.28 17.28
N SER A 29 25.14 0.72 18.05
CA SER A 29 26.02 1.54 18.90
C SER A 29 27.00 2.37 18.07
N PHE A 30 26.61 3.63 17.83
CA PHE A 30 27.47 4.70 17.34
C PHE A 30 28.50 5.09 18.42
N PRO A 31 29.76 5.37 18.08
CA PRO A 31 30.68 6.04 19.01
C PRO A 31 30.47 7.56 18.96
N GLU A 32 30.38 8.13 20.16
CA GLU A 32 30.51 9.55 20.48
C GLU A 32 31.96 10.05 20.40
N GLU A 33 32.11 11.37 20.55
CA GLU A 33 33.31 12.25 20.60
C GLU A 33 33.63 12.95 19.26
N SER A 34 33.66 14.28 19.14
CA SER A 34 33.64 15.37 20.12
C SER A 34 33.17 16.67 19.47
N LYS A 35 32.26 17.41 20.10
CA LYS A 35 32.12 18.86 19.93
C LYS A 35 31.96 19.52 21.30
N GLU A 36 33.09 20.04 21.73
CA GLU A 36 33.29 20.96 22.83
C GLU A 36 32.64 22.33 22.52
N GLY A 37 32.05 22.97 23.53
CA GLY A 37 31.60 24.37 23.45
C GLY A 37 30.12 24.63 23.74
N GLY A 38 29.62 24.18 24.89
CA GLY A 38 28.31 24.60 25.41
C GLY A 38 28.45 25.21 26.81
N SER A 39 28.45 26.55 26.90
CA SER A 39 28.19 27.26 28.15
C SER A 39 26.67 27.42 28.27
N LYS A 40 26.04 26.53 29.07
CA LYS A 40 24.63 26.62 29.47
C LYS A 40 24.55 27.56 30.68
N VAL A 41 23.99 28.75 30.50
CA VAL A 41 23.41 29.48 31.63
C VAL A 41 21.98 29.00 31.78
N CYS A 42 21.75 28.29 32.89
CA CYS A 42 20.46 27.90 33.41
C CYS A 42 19.81 29.15 34.03
N VAL A 43 18.59 29.50 33.62
CA VAL A 43 17.72 30.37 34.42
C VAL A 43 16.47 29.55 34.71
N GLU A 44 16.40 29.06 35.94
CA GLU A 44 15.20 28.42 36.48
C GLU A 44 14.04 29.42 36.60
N PRO A 45 12.79 28.94 36.44
CA PRO A 45 11.60 29.72 36.76
C PRO A 45 11.31 29.65 38.27
N LEU A 46 11.34 30.79 38.95
CA LEU A 46 10.83 30.92 40.33
C LEU A 46 9.41 31.51 40.35
N PRO A 47 8.63 31.25 41.43
CA PRO A 47 7.25 30.81 41.34
C PRO A 47 6.23 31.95 41.36
N SER A 48 5.07 31.63 40.80
CA SER A 48 3.82 32.36 40.94
C SER A 48 3.46 32.52 42.42
N LEU A 49 3.35 33.76 42.88
CA LEU A 49 2.55 34.10 44.06
C LEU A 49 1.39 35.00 43.63
N LEU A 50 0.21 34.45 43.92
CA LEU A 50 -1.04 35.13 44.27
C LEU A 50 -1.78 35.88 43.17
N SER A 51 -2.73 35.14 42.61
CA SER A 51 -4.04 35.57 42.19
C SER A 51 -4.62 36.68 43.07
N VAL A 52 -5.02 37.78 42.44
CA VAL A 52 -6.23 38.51 42.82
C VAL A 52 -7.03 38.68 41.54
N GLU A 53 -8.23 38.10 41.56
CA GLU A 53 -9.26 38.27 40.55
C GLU A 53 -9.56 39.77 40.38
N LEU A 54 -9.50 40.27 39.15
CA LEU A 54 -10.44 41.32 38.75
C LEU A 54 -11.40 40.71 37.75
N SER A 55 -12.55 40.35 38.32
CA SER A 55 -13.77 40.00 37.62
C SER A 55 -14.04 41.03 36.51
N GLN A 56 -14.45 40.49 35.37
CA GLN A 56 -15.15 41.23 34.34
C GLN A 56 -16.28 42.03 34.99
N VAL A 57 -16.20 43.35 34.87
CA VAL A 57 -17.38 44.21 34.95
C VAL A 57 -17.50 44.88 33.59
N SER A 58 -18.47 44.41 32.82
CA SER A 58 -19.03 45.15 31.70
C SER A 58 -19.54 46.49 32.21
N VAL A 59 -19.01 47.59 31.68
CA VAL A 59 -19.71 48.88 31.71
C VAL A 59 -20.15 49.17 30.28
N SER A 60 -21.21 48.46 29.87
CA SER A 60 -22.11 48.95 28.84
C SER A 60 -23.11 49.88 29.50
N GLY A 61 -23.11 51.14 29.06
CA GLY A 61 -24.26 52.04 29.15
C GLY A 61 -24.19 53.08 30.26
N SER A 62 -23.67 54.28 29.94
CA SER A 62 -24.22 55.54 30.50
C SER A 62 -23.77 56.85 29.82
N VAL A 63 -23.06 56.82 28.67
CA VAL A 63 -22.57 58.05 28.01
C VAL A 63 -23.69 58.92 27.40
N MET A 64 -24.96 58.53 27.51
CA MET A 64 -26.11 59.38 27.14
C MET A 64 -26.79 60.07 28.33
N ARG A 65 -26.20 60.06 29.54
CA ARG A 65 -26.77 60.79 30.70
C ARG A 65 -25.98 62.02 31.14
N GLU A 66 -24.67 62.09 30.89
CA GLU A 66 -23.87 63.26 31.31
C GLU A 66 -23.92 64.45 30.34
N GLU A 67 -24.41 64.28 29.10
CA GLU A 67 -24.73 65.41 28.22
C GLU A 67 -26.11 66.03 28.55
N GLU A 68 -27.02 65.30 29.19
CA GLU A 68 -28.35 65.81 29.55
C GLU A 68 -28.33 66.62 30.86
N ASP A 69 -27.41 66.33 31.77
CA ASP A 69 -27.30 67.01 33.08
C ASP A 69 -26.51 68.33 33.00
N VAL A 70 -25.54 68.46 32.07
CA VAL A 70 -24.84 69.73 31.82
C VAL A 70 -25.74 70.71 31.06
N GLN A 71 -26.69 70.22 30.26
CA GLN A 71 -27.65 71.05 29.53
C GLN A 71 -28.88 71.43 30.38
N LYS A 72 -29.22 70.66 31.42
CA LYS A 72 -30.20 71.04 32.46
C LYS A 72 -29.68 72.14 33.40
N SER A 73 -28.40 72.09 33.79
CA SER A 73 -27.82 73.14 34.66
C SER A 73 -27.74 74.52 33.99
N ILE A 74 -27.55 74.59 32.66
CA ILE A 74 -27.51 75.86 31.92
C ILE A 74 -28.93 76.41 31.66
N GLN A 75 -29.97 75.57 31.72
CA GLN A 75 -31.36 75.97 31.53
C GLN A 75 -32.07 76.35 32.85
N GLU A 76 -31.64 75.82 34.00
CA GLU A 76 -32.18 76.17 35.32
C GLU A 76 -31.74 77.57 35.81
N ASP A 77 -30.54 78.05 35.45
CA ASP A 77 -30.08 79.40 35.82
C ASP A 77 -30.66 80.54 34.94
N SER A 78 -31.31 80.21 33.82
CA SER A 78 -31.96 81.19 32.94
C SER A 78 -33.45 81.43 33.28
N LEU A 79 -34.07 80.52 34.05
CA LEU A 79 -35.50 80.56 34.37
C LEU A 79 -35.84 81.28 35.68
N VAL A 80 -34.84 81.76 36.45
CA VAL A 80 -35.05 82.50 37.70
C VAL A 80 -35.12 84.03 37.50
N ALA A 81 -34.83 84.53 36.29
CA ALA A 81 -34.84 85.97 36.00
C ALA A 81 -36.16 86.54 35.44
N GLU A 82 -37.19 85.72 35.18
CA GLU A 82 -38.38 86.18 34.46
C GLU A 82 -39.73 85.76 35.10
N LYS A 83 -39.95 86.10 36.38
CA LYS A 83 -41.32 86.31 36.91
C LYS A 83 -41.38 86.94 38.30
N VAL A 84 -41.18 88.26 38.39
CA VAL A 84 -41.96 89.07 39.34
C VAL A 84 -42.59 90.25 38.61
N ARG A 85 -43.92 90.21 38.67
CA ARG A 85 -44.92 91.10 38.09
C ARG A 85 -44.93 92.40 38.91
N LYS A 86 -44.89 93.55 38.22
CA LYS A 86 -45.38 94.87 38.69
C LYS A 86 -46.77 94.77 39.36
N PRO A 87 -47.32 95.82 40.00
CA PRO A 87 -46.76 96.94 40.80
C PRO A 87 -47.58 97.13 42.13
N PRO A 88 -47.44 98.22 42.92
CA PRO A 88 -48.12 99.49 42.63
C PRO A 88 -47.18 100.69 42.86
N HIS A 89 -47.04 101.63 41.93
CA HIS A 89 -47.91 102.79 41.68
C HIS A 89 -48.51 103.47 42.93
N PHE A 90 -47.76 104.49 43.41
CA PHE A 90 -48.13 105.83 43.94
C PHE A 90 -49.31 105.97 44.92
N PRO A 91 -49.14 106.82 45.94
CA PRO A 91 -49.41 108.27 45.82
C PRO A 91 -48.08 109.04 45.87
N ASP A 92 -47.83 110.18 45.22
CA ASP A 92 -48.66 111.37 44.99
C ASP A 92 -49.57 111.73 46.17
N GLU A 93 -48.91 112.09 47.27
CA GLU A 93 -49.37 113.14 48.19
C GLU A 93 -48.16 114.09 48.27
N GLY A 94 -48.19 115.31 47.74
CA GLY A 94 -49.34 116.18 47.69
C GLY A 94 -49.70 116.58 49.11
N SER A 95 -49.01 117.62 49.60
CA SER A 95 -49.62 118.62 50.49
C SER A 95 -50.56 118.05 51.56
N VAL A 96 -49.97 117.52 52.62
CA VAL A 96 -50.53 117.67 53.96
C VAL A 96 -49.39 118.39 54.67
N GLU A 97 -49.39 119.72 54.79
CA GLU A 97 -50.28 120.40 55.76
C GLU A 97 -50.60 119.46 56.92
N ALA A 98 -49.58 118.81 57.47
CA ALA A 98 -49.54 118.59 58.90
C ALA A 98 -49.43 120.00 59.50
N GLU A 99 -50.58 120.68 59.54
CA GLU A 99 -51.03 121.33 60.75
C GLU A 99 -50.82 120.32 61.89
N SER A 100 -49.57 120.19 62.31
CA SER A 100 -49.24 120.00 63.70
C SER A 100 -49.73 121.27 64.39
N LYS A 101 -51.06 121.33 64.58
CA LYS A 101 -51.65 121.81 65.83
C LYS A 101 -51.19 120.83 66.93
N VAL A 102 -49.88 120.70 67.11
CA VAL A 102 -49.33 120.66 68.45
C VAL A 102 -49.76 122.01 68.98
N ALA A 103 -50.72 121.96 69.90
CA ALA A 103 -51.01 123.11 70.71
C ALA A 103 -49.65 123.71 71.08
N GLU A 104 -49.46 124.99 70.73
CA GLU A 104 -48.67 125.87 71.57
C GLU A 104 -49.27 125.74 72.99
N GLU A 105 -48.94 124.66 73.69
CA GLU A 105 -48.31 124.86 74.96
C GLU A 105 -47.02 125.60 74.59
N GLU A 106 -47.12 126.93 74.49
CA GLU A 106 -46.06 127.79 75.00
C GLU A 106 -45.88 127.40 76.47
N GLU A 107 -45.38 126.19 76.73
CA GLU A 107 -44.34 126.05 77.70
C GLU A 107 -43.35 127.12 77.27
N LYS A 108 -43.22 128.16 78.10
CA LYS A 108 -42.27 129.23 77.88
C LYS A 108 -40.89 128.59 77.95
N ILE A 109 -40.53 127.97 76.84
CA ILE A 109 -39.21 127.51 76.52
C ILE A 109 -38.42 128.81 76.52
N SER A 110 -37.60 128.97 77.56
CA SER A 110 -36.69 130.10 77.72
C SER A 110 -35.94 130.33 76.40
N GLU A 111 -35.47 131.55 76.12
CA GLU A 111 -34.46 131.75 75.04
C GLU A 111 -33.31 130.72 75.16
N GLU A 112 -33.02 130.26 76.39
CA GLU A 112 -32.07 129.18 76.69
C GLU A 112 -32.50 127.78 76.19
N GLU A 113 -33.79 127.41 76.23
CA GLU A 113 -34.25 126.06 75.86
C GLU A 113 -34.49 125.93 74.33
N ALA A 114 -34.76 127.03 73.62
CA ALA A 114 -34.83 127.06 72.15
C ALA A 114 -33.43 127.03 71.51
N GLU A 115 -32.44 127.69 72.14
CA GLU A 115 -31.02 127.58 71.79
C GLU A 115 -30.48 126.16 72.10
N GLU A 116 -30.97 125.50 73.15
CA GLU A 116 -30.61 124.11 73.50
C GLU A 116 -31.17 123.10 72.49
N ILE A 117 -32.39 123.29 71.99
CA ILE A 117 -32.98 122.43 70.94
C ILE A 117 -32.23 122.62 69.60
N ASP A 118 -31.91 123.85 69.18
CA ASP A 118 -31.11 124.11 67.96
C ASP A 118 -29.68 123.55 68.07
N TYR A 119 -29.10 123.54 69.28
CA TYR A 119 -27.82 122.90 69.57
C TYR A 119 -27.89 121.37 69.45
N ILE A 120 -28.92 120.75 70.03
CA ILE A 120 -29.14 119.29 69.96
C ILE A 120 -29.45 118.85 68.51
N ASP A 121 -30.24 119.62 67.76
CA ASP A 121 -30.53 119.32 66.34
C ASP A 121 -29.28 119.44 65.47
N ARG A 122 -28.42 120.43 65.72
CA ARG A 122 -27.13 120.58 65.02
C ARG A 122 -26.16 119.45 65.36
N GLU A 123 -26.10 119.02 66.62
CA GLU A 123 -25.29 117.87 67.05
C GLU A 123 -25.81 116.56 66.44
N LEU A 124 -27.13 116.37 66.40
CA LEU A 124 -27.78 115.23 65.75
C LEU A 124 -27.53 115.23 64.23
N GLU A 125 -27.62 116.38 63.57
CA GLU A 125 -27.32 116.55 62.16
C GLU A 125 -25.84 116.27 61.87
N GLU A 126 -24.92 116.74 62.71
CA GLU A 126 -23.48 116.45 62.58
C GLU A 126 -23.19 114.95 62.75
N VAL A 127 -23.84 114.28 63.72
CA VAL A 127 -23.75 112.82 63.90
C VAL A 127 -24.36 112.07 62.71
N LEU A 128 -25.48 112.53 62.17
CA LEU A 128 -26.13 111.93 60.99
C LEU A 128 -25.24 112.11 59.74
N MET A 129 -24.66 113.29 59.55
CA MET A 129 -23.71 113.57 58.47
C MET A 129 -22.44 112.73 58.61
N ALA A 130 -21.90 112.58 59.82
CA ALA A 130 -20.77 111.69 60.08
C ALA A 130 -21.11 110.23 59.75
N LYS A 131 -22.33 109.77 60.06
CA LYS A 131 -22.79 108.43 59.74
C LYS A 131 -23.02 108.23 58.24
N ILE A 132 -23.57 109.23 57.54
CA ILE A 132 -23.71 109.22 56.08
C ILE A 132 -22.33 109.14 55.43
N ASN A 133 -21.38 109.99 55.86
CA ASN A 133 -20.00 109.97 55.36
C ASN A 133 -19.31 108.62 55.61
N GLU A 134 -19.52 107.99 56.77
CA GLU A 134 -19.00 106.65 57.06
C GLU A 134 -19.59 105.59 56.12
N TYR A 135 -20.90 105.63 55.86
CA TYR A 135 -21.54 104.73 54.89
C TYR A 135 -21.10 104.98 53.46
N GLU A 136 -20.88 106.24 53.07
CA GLU A 136 -20.32 106.61 51.76
C GLU A 136 -18.91 106.04 51.60
N GLN A 137 -18.05 106.22 52.60
CA GLN A 137 -16.70 105.65 52.60
C GLN A 137 -16.72 104.12 52.47
N ILE A 138 -17.55 103.43 53.26
CA ILE A 138 -17.68 101.97 53.18
C ILE A 138 -18.19 101.55 51.79
N ASN A 139 -19.13 102.29 51.19
CA ASN A 139 -19.65 101.99 49.86
C ASN A 139 -18.57 102.19 48.77
N GLU A 140 -17.72 103.21 48.88
CA GLU A 140 -16.57 103.40 48.00
C GLU A 140 -15.55 102.26 48.13
N GLU A 141 -15.23 101.85 49.36
CA GLU A 141 -14.33 100.71 49.63
C GLU A 141 -14.89 99.40 49.05
N LEU A 142 -16.18 99.13 49.25
CA LEU A 142 -16.86 97.96 48.67
C LEU A 142 -16.85 97.98 47.14
N GLN A 143 -17.05 99.15 46.52
CA GLN A 143 -16.99 99.30 45.06
C GLN A 143 -15.58 99.00 44.53
N ALA A 144 -14.54 99.48 45.22
CA ALA A 144 -13.16 99.21 44.85
C ALA A 144 -12.81 97.71 44.97
N GLU A 145 -13.24 97.05 46.05
CA GLU A 145 -13.04 95.60 46.23
C GLU A 145 -13.79 94.77 45.18
N LEU A 146 -15.01 95.17 44.83
CA LEU A 146 -15.77 94.54 43.74
C LEU A 146 -15.08 94.68 42.39
N GLU A 147 -14.48 95.85 42.11
CA GLU A 147 -13.73 96.07 40.87
C GLU A 147 -12.45 95.22 40.82
N ILE A 148 -11.71 95.11 41.93
CA ILE A 148 -10.55 94.21 42.05
C ILE A 148 -10.96 92.77 41.78
N THR A 149 -12.00 92.29 42.46
CA THR A 149 -12.51 90.91 42.31
C THR A 149 -12.97 90.63 40.89
N ARG A 150 -13.63 91.59 40.24
CA ARG A 150 -14.06 91.48 38.85
C ARG A 150 -12.88 91.37 37.88
N ASN A 151 -11.84 92.16 38.09
CA ASN A 151 -10.62 92.13 37.28
C ASN A 151 -9.88 90.80 37.46
N GLU A 152 -9.74 90.33 38.70
CA GLU A 152 -9.17 89.01 39.01
C GLU A 152 -9.97 87.88 38.36
N TYR A 153 -11.31 87.91 38.47
CA TYR A 153 -12.18 86.95 37.79
C TYR A 153 -11.98 86.95 36.28
N SER A 154 -11.86 88.12 35.65
CA SER A 154 -11.61 88.22 34.20
C SER A 154 -10.26 87.62 33.80
N ILE A 155 -9.21 87.81 34.60
CA ILE A 155 -7.87 87.23 34.37
C ILE A 155 -7.92 85.71 34.55
N ILE A 156 -8.57 85.23 35.62
CA ILE A 156 -8.73 83.80 35.89
C ILE A 156 -9.50 83.14 34.76
N ALA A 157 -10.64 83.72 34.34
CA ALA A 157 -11.43 83.23 33.22
C ALA A 157 -10.60 83.15 31.93
N GLY A 158 -9.87 84.22 31.58
CA GLY A 158 -8.98 84.22 30.41
C GLY A 158 -7.87 83.17 30.49
N THR A 159 -7.32 82.95 31.69
CA THR A 159 -6.31 81.91 31.97
C THR A 159 -6.89 80.50 31.77
N ILE A 160 -8.08 80.25 32.30
CA ILE A 160 -8.82 78.98 32.12
C ILE A 160 -9.07 78.71 30.64
N LEU A 161 -9.57 79.70 29.89
CA LEU A 161 -9.81 79.61 28.44
C LEU A 161 -8.52 79.30 27.66
N SER A 162 -7.40 79.93 28.01
CA SER A 162 -6.10 79.66 27.39
C SER A 162 -5.59 78.25 27.68
N LEU A 163 -5.70 77.79 28.94
CA LEU A 163 -5.31 76.43 29.33
C LEU A 163 -6.20 75.37 28.67
N GLN A 164 -7.51 75.60 28.57
CA GLN A 164 -8.44 74.70 27.86
C GLN A 164 -8.01 74.51 26.40
N ARG A 165 -7.74 75.60 25.67
CA ARG A 165 -7.23 75.50 24.27
C ARG A 165 -5.91 74.73 24.18
N GLN A 166 -5.04 74.85 25.18
CA GLN A 166 -3.79 74.11 25.21
C GLN A 166 -4.03 72.61 25.45
N VAL A 167 -4.97 72.25 26.32
CA VAL A 167 -5.39 70.85 26.54
C VAL A 167 -5.97 70.28 25.26
N ASP A 168 -6.91 70.98 24.61
CA ASP A 168 -7.52 70.53 23.34
C ASP A 168 -6.46 70.28 22.25
N PHE A 169 -5.48 71.17 22.14
CA PHE A 169 -4.37 71.01 21.19
C PHE A 169 -3.52 69.77 21.52
N GLN A 170 -3.19 69.57 22.80
CA GLN A 170 -2.42 68.39 23.23
C GLN A 170 -3.19 67.09 23.04
N GLU A 171 -4.50 67.10 23.28
CA GLU A 171 -5.39 65.96 23.03
C GLU A 171 -5.43 65.59 21.55
N SER A 172 -5.55 66.58 20.66
CA SER A 172 -5.51 66.36 19.21
C SER A 172 -4.18 65.73 18.77
N GLN A 173 -3.06 66.22 19.31
CA GLN A 173 -1.74 65.67 19.02
C GLN A 173 -1.57 64.25 19.58
N LEU A 174 -2.12 63.98 20.76
CA LEU A 174 -2.13 62.64 21.36
C LEU A 174 -2.96 61.67 20.50
N GLN A 175 -4.14 62.09 20.03
CA GLN A 175 -4.97 61.28 19.14
C GLN A 175 -4.24 60.97 17.83
N LYS A 176 -3.60 61.98 17.21
CA LYS A 176 -2.82 61.78 15.98
C LYS A 176 -1.70 60.76 16.17
N THR A 177 -0.89 60.92 17.22
CA THR A 177 0.22 59.98 17.52
C THR A 177 -0.28 58.59 17.89
N THR A 178 -1.44 58.49 18.54
CA THR A 178 -2.10 57.21 18.85
C THR A 178 -2.52 56.47 17.58
N LEU A 179 -3.14 57.17 16.62
CA LEU A 179 -3.51 56.59 15.32
C LEU A 179 -2.28 56.16 14.50
N GLU A 180 -1.23 56.98 14.47
CA GLU A 180 0.04 56.62 13.82
C GLU A 180 0.65 55.35 14.43
N LYS A 181 0.66 55.25 15.76
CA LYS A 181 1.11 54.05 16.48
C LYS A 181 0.30 52.82 16.09
N GLU A 182 -1.03 52.90 16.05
CA GLU A 182 -1.91 51.79 15.67
C GLU A 182 -1.66 51.33 14.22
N ASN A 183 -1.49 52.29 13.30
CA ASN A 183 -1.15 52.00 11.91
C ASN A 183 0.20 51.30 11.79
N LEU A 184 1.24 51.81 12.44
CA LEU A 184 2.57 51.18 12.44
C LEU A 184 2.55 49.79 13.06
N GLN A 185 1.76 49.58 14.12
CA GLN A 185 1.57 48.24 14.71
C GLN A 185 0.87 47.29 13.73
N LYS A 186 -0.09 47.77 12.95
CA LYS A 186 -0.75 46.98 11.90
C LYS A 186 0.22 46.61 10.79
N GLU A 187 0.98 47.56 10.26
CA GLU A 187 2.01 47.30 9.25
C GLU A 187 3.07 46.31 9.74
N LEU A 188 3.49 46.41 11.00
CA LEU A 188 4.43 45.47 11.60
C LEU A 188 3.85 44.06 11.66
N ARG A 189 2.57 43.90 12.02
CA ARG A 189 1.90 42.59 12.02
C ARG A 189 1.80 42.01 10.62
N GLU A 190 1.44 42.82 9.62
CA GLU A 190 1.36 42.39 8.22
C GLU A 190 2.73 41.99 7.66
N ARG A 191 3.77 42.79 7.92
CA ARG A 191 5.17 42.47 7.55
C ARG A 191 5.63 41.17 8.19
N LYS A 192 5.32 40.93 9.47
CA LYS A 192 5.62 39.66 10.14
C LYS A 192 4.92 38.47 9.48
N ALA A 193 3.63 38.62 9.16
CA ALA A 193 2.87 37.56 8.46
C ALA A 193 3.45 37.27 7.07
N GLN A 194 3.86 38.31 6.32
CA GLN A 194 4.52 38.15 5.03
C GLN A 194 5.86 37.42 5.16
N LEU A 195 6.70 37.79 6.13
CA LEU A 195 7.98 37.12 6.38
C LEU A 195 7.78 35.64 6.74
N GLN A 196 6.79 35.33 7.57
CA GLN A 196 6.44 33.95 7.91
C GLN A 196 6.01 33.17 6.66
N ALA A 197 5.10 33.72 5.86
CA ALA A 197 4.65 33.09 4.62
C ALA A 197 5.80 32.86 3.62
N MET A 198 6.76 33.80 3.52
CA MET A 198 7.96 33.58 2.71
C MET A 198 8.83 32.46 3.29
N SER A 199 9.04 32.43 4.60
CA SER A 199 9.80 31.37 5.27
C SER A 199 9.18 29.99 5.00
N ASP A 200 7.87 29.88 5.12
CA ASP A 200 7.12 28.65 4.85
C ASP A 200 7.25 28.24 3.38
N LYS A 201 7.17 29.20 2.45
CA LYS A 201 7.39 28.96 1.01
C LYS A 201 8.81 28.47 0.72
N PHE A 202 9.84 29.04 1.38
CA PHE A 202 11.21 28.55 1.20
C PHE A 202 11.41 27.17 1.82
N ALA A 203 10.77 26.88 2.95
CA ALA A 203 10.78 25.55 3.54
C ALA A 203 10.12 24.53 2.60
N SER A 204 8.93 24.84 2.08
CA SER A 204 8.21 23.96 1.16
C SER A 204 8.98 23.73 -0.14
N LEU A 205 9.61 24.76 -0.72
CA LEU A 205 10.44 24.61 -1.93
C LEU A 205 11.66 23.72 -1.71
N ARG A 206 12.31 23.82 -0.54
CA ARG A 206 13.44 22.94 -0.21
C ARG A 206 12.99 21.49 -0.06
N GLU A 207 11.86 21.26 0.62
CA GLU A 207 11.32 19.91 0.79
C GLU A 207 10.75 19.33 -0.51
N GLU A 208 10.16 20.14 -1.37
CA GLU A 208 9.72 19.74 -2.72
C GLU A 208 10.91 19.25 -3.54
N ARG A 209 11.99 20.03 -3.60
CA ARG A 209 13.20 19.65 -4.33
C ARG A 209 13.78 18.31 -3.83
N LYS A 210 13.83 18.10 -2.51
CA LYS A 210 14.26 16.82 -1.94
C LYS A 210 13.35 15.66 -2.37
N ARG A 211 12.03 15.88 -2.42
CA ARG A 211 11.05 14.89 -2.87
C ARG A 211 11.20 14.58 -4.36
N GLU A 212 11.41 15.59 -5.20
CA GLU A 212 11.69 15.43 -6.64
C GLU A 212 13.00 14.65 -6.87
N GLU A 213 14.08 14.98 -6.15
CA GLU A 213 15.36 14.27 -6.23
C GLU A 213 15.21 12.79 -5.82
N MET A 214 14.48 12.52 -4.73
CA MET A 214 14.18 11.15 -4.29
C MET A 214 13.30 10.40 -5.31
N MET A 215 12.30 11.07 -5.88
CA MET A 215 11.43 10.50 -6.91
C MET A 215 12.24 10.13 -8.16
N GLY A 216 13.16 10.99 -8.60
CA GLY A 216 14.04 10.70 -9.74
C GLY A 216 14.95 9.50 -9.52
N ILE A 217 15.45 9.30 -8.29
CA ILE A 217 16.23 8.09 -7.92
C ILE A 217 15.34 6.84 -8.01
N ILE A 218 14.14 6.89 -7.42
CA ILE A 218 13.19 5.76 -7.44
C ILE A 218 12.77 5.41 -8.88
N GLU A 219 12.50 6.40 -9.71
CA GLU A 219 12.15 6.21 -11.13
C GLU A 219 13.28 5.55 -11.90
N LYS A 220 14.52 6.03 -11.71
CA LYS A 220 15.71 5.43 -12.31
C LYS A 220 15.89 3.97 -11.88
N ASP A 221 15.74 3.68 -10.59
CA ASP A 221 15.83 2.31 -10.08
C ASP A 221 14.70 1.43 -10.62
N ASN A 222 13.48 1.97 -10.75
CA ASN A 222 12.35 1.25 -11.35
C ASN A 222 12.62 0.89 -12.82
N LEU A 223 13.20 1.82 -13.60
CA LEU A 223 13.60 1.56 -14.99
C LEU A 223 14.69 0.48 -15.06
N ASN A 224 15.72 0.56 -14.21
CA ASN A 224 16.78 -0.46 -14.14
C ASN A 224 16.22 -1.85 -13.78
N LEU A 225 15.30 -1.91 -12.82
CA LEU A 225 14.65 -3.17 -12.43
C LEU A 225 13.82 -3.76 -13.57
N ARG A 226 13.04 -2.93 -14.28
CA ARG A 226 12.28 -3.38 -15.47
C ARG A 226 13.18 -3.90 -16.56
N GLN A 227 14.30 -3.22 -16.82
CA GLN A 227 15.30 -3.70 -17.77
C GLN A 227 15.86 -5.06 -17.34
N HIS A 228 16.26 -5.20 -16.08
CA HIS A 228 16.80 -6.46 -15.57
C HIS A 228 15.79 -7.61 -15.64
N VAL A 229 14.52 -7.35 -15.32
CA VAL A 229 13.43 -8.33 -15.50
C VAL A 229 13.31 -8.74 -16.96
N SER A 230 13.34 -7.79 -17.90
CA SER A 230 13.28 -8.10 -19.34
C SER A 230 14.49 -8.94 -19.81
N GLU A 231 15.69 -8.68 -19.29
CA GLU A 231 16.89 -9.46 -19.59
C GLU A 231 16.75 -10.89 -19.05
N LEU A 232 16.27 -11.05 -17.82
CA LEU A 232 16.01 -12.37 -17.21
C LEU A 232 14.93 -13.15 -17.96
N GLU A 233 13.84 -12.50 -18.37
CA GLU A 233 12.79 -13.12 -19.19
C GLU A 233 13.30 -13.58 -20.56
N PHE A 234 14.24 -12.83 -21.15
CA PHE A 234 14.88 -13.23 -22.40
C PHE A 234 15.82 -14.42 -22.22
N GLU A 235 16.63 -14.44 -21.16
CA GLU A 235 17.47 -15.60 -20.82
C GLU A 235 16.64 -16.84 -20.48
N LEU A 236 15.52 -16.66 -19.79
CA LEU A 236 14.61 -17.74 -19.45
C LEU A 236 14.01 -18.38 -20.70
N ARG A 237 13.52 -17.57 -21.66
CA ARG A 237 13.05 -18.05 -22.97
C ARG A 237 14.12 -18.83 -23.73
N LYS A 238 15.37 -18.33 -23.76
CA LYS A 238 16.48 -19.08 -24.37
C LYS A 238 16.70 -20.45 -23.73
N ARG A 239 16.57 -20.56 -22.41
CA ARG A 239 16.70 -21.84 -21.70
C ARG A 239 15.51 -22.75 -22.00
N GLU A 240 14.29 -22.21 -22.10
CA GLU A 240 13.10 -22.96 -22.50
C GLU A 240 13.22 -23.53 -23.92
N ASP A 241 13.77 -22.76 -24.86
CA ASP A 241 14.07 -23.23 -26.22
C ASP A 241 15.02 -24.43 -26.19
N VAL A 242 16.13 -24.32 -25.44
CA VAL A 242 17.10 -25.41 -25.28
C VAL A 242 16.49 -26.65 -24.61
N ILE A 243 15.66 -26.46 -23.58
CA ILE A 243 14.93 -27.57 -22.94
C ILE A 243 14.02 -28.27 -23.96
N SER A 244 13.29 -27.49 -24.76
CA SER A 244 12.41 -28.01 -25.82
C SER A 244 13.18 -28.79 -26.88
N GLU A 245 14.39 -28.35 -27.25
CA GLU A 245 15.28 -29.09 -28.14
C GLU A 245 15.70 -30.44 -27.55
N TYR A 246 16.08 -30.47 -26.27
CA TYR A 246 16.43 -31.70 -25.57
C TYR A 246 15.23 -32.65 -25.42
N ASP A 247 14.05 -32.15 -25.09
CA ASP A 247 12.82 -32.96 -25.02
C ASP A 247 12.49 -33.59 -26.37
N ASN A 248 12.61 -32.82 -27.45
CA ASN A 248 12.46 -33.34 -28.81
C ASN A 248 13.50 -34.43 -29.14
N LYS A 249 14.75 -34.28 -28.66
CA LYS A 249 15.78 -35.30 -28.86
C LYS A 249 15.51 -36.56 -28.03
N ILE A 250 15.07 -36.42 -26.79
CA ILE A 250 14.66 -37.53 -25.92
C ILE A 250 13.51 -38.29 -26.57
N ASN A 251 12.46 -37.60 -27.03
CA ASN A 251 11.32 -38.22 -27.70
C ASN A 251 11.73 -39.00 -28.97
N LYS A 252 12.64 -38.45 -29.79
CA LYS A 252 13.18 -39.15 -30.96
C LYS A 252 13.95 -40.41 -30.59
N LEU A 253 14.82 -40.33 -29.58
CA LEU A 253 15.59 -41.48 -29.11
C LEU A 253 14.68 -42.54 -28.49
N GLN A 254 13.67 -42.15 -27.73
CA GLN A 254 12.71 -43.08 -27.13
C GLN A 254 11.86 -43.78 -28.19
N ALA A 255 11.42 -43.07 -29.23
CA ALA A 255 10.73 -43.69 -30.36
C ALA A 255 11.63 -44.69 -31.12
N GLN A 256 12.92 -44.37 -31.27
CA GLN A 256 13.90 -45.27 -31.88
C GLN A 256 14.11 -46.53 -31.03
N VAL A 257 14.33 -46.38 -29.72
CA VAL A 257 14.46 -47.52 -28.78
C VAL A 257 13.23 -48.41 -28.84
N ASN A 258 12.02 -47.85 -28.80
CA ASN A 258 10.78 -48.62 -28.90
C ASN A 258 10.68 -49.36 -30.25
N SER A 259 11.10 -48.74 -31.35
CA SER A 259 11.13 -49.39 -32.67
C SER A 259 12.11 -50.57 -32.68
N ASP A 260 13.31 -50.38 -32.13
CA ASP A 260 14.36 -51.41 -32.09
C ASP A 260 13.93 -52.57 -31.18
N GLU A 261 13.34 -52.29 -30.02
CA GLU A 261 12.78 -53.31 -29.12
C GLU A 261 11.69 -54.14 -29.80
N ASN A 262 10.77 -53.50 -30.54
CA ASN A 262 9.73 -54.21 -31.28
C ASN A 262 10.31 -55.10 -32.39
N GLN A 263 11.34 -54.62 -33.10
CA GLN A 263 12.04 -55.42 -34.11
C GLN A 263 12.74 -56.62 -33.49
N MET A 264 13.42 -56.42 -32.37
CA MET A 264 14.09 -57.50 -31.62
C MET A 264 13.09 -58.56 -31.14
N GLN A 265 11.97 -58.15 -30.54
CA GLN A 265 10.90 -59.09 -30.12
C GLN A 265 10.30 -59.85 -31.30
N HIS A 266 10.15 -59.21 -32.46
CA HIS A 266 9.66 -59.90 -33.66
C HIS A 266 10.67 -60.93 -34.17
N GLN A 267 11.97 -60.59 -34.19
CA GLN A 267 13.03 -61.52 -34.56
C GLN A 267 13.10 -62.71 -33.61
N GLU A 268 13.00 -62.48 -32.29
CA GLU A 268 12.98 -63.54 -31.27
C GLU A 268 11.85 -64.54 -31.53
N LYS A 269 10.62 -64.05 -31.79
CA LYS A 269 9.47 -64.90 -32.15
C LYS A 269 9.72 -65.73 -33.41
N LEU A 270 10.33 -65.14 -34.45
CA LEU A 270 10.67 -65.86 -35.67
C LEU A 270 11.71 -66.97 -35.41
N TYR A 271 12.68 -66.73 -34.53
CA TYR A 271 13.65 -67.75 -34.12
C TYR A 271 12.99 -68.88 -33.33
N GLU A 272 12.08 -68.56 -32.40
CA GLU A 272 11.30 -69.57 -31.66
C GLU A 272 10.45 -70.43 -32.60
N GLU A 273 9.75 -69.81 -33.55
CA GLU A 273 8.97 -70.53 -34.56
C GLU A 273 9.84 -71.43 -35.44
N LEU A 274 11.00 -70.93 -35.89
CA LEU A 274 11.94 -71.71 -36.69
C LEU A 274 12.52 -72.89 -35.91
N GLN A 275 12.86 -72.67 -34.64
CA GLN A 275 13.34 -73.71 -33.73
C GLN A 275 12.28 -74.78 -33.50
N SER A 276 11.03 -74.38 -33.23
CA SER A 276 9.90 -75.31 -33.10
C SER A 276 9.70 -76.15 -34.36
N ARG A 277 9.76 -75.53 -35.54
CA ARG A 277 9.67 -76.27 -36.82
C ARG A 277 10.84 -77.21 -37.06
N TYR A 278 12.05 -76.82 -36.65
CA TYR A 278 13.22 -77.67 -36.74
C TYR A 278 13.05 -78.92 -35.86
N GLU A 279 12.60 -78.76 -34.63
CA GLU A 279 12.31 -79.86 -33.70
C GLU A 279 11.20 -80.79 -34.24
N GLU A 280 10.11 -80.23 -34.78
CA GLU A 280 9.04 -81.00 -35.44
C GLU A 280 9.56 -81.79 -36.65
N MET A 281 10.36 -81.15 -37.50
CA MET A 281 10.95 -81.78 -38.67
C MET A 281 11.87 -82.93 -38.25
N GLN A 282 12.73 -82.71 -37.26
CA GLN A 282 13.65 -83.73 -36.74
C GLN A 282 12.91 -84.93 -36.14
N LEU A 283 11.83 -84.68 -35.38
CA LEU A 283 10.97 -85.74 -34.85
C LEU A 283 10.32 -86.55 -35.98
N SER A 284 9.79 -85.87 -37.00
CA SER A 284 9.18 -86.53 -38.15
C SER A 284 10.20 -87.35 -38.97
N GLU A 285 11.42 -86.83 -39.14
CA GLU A 285 12.52 -87.53 -39.82
C GLU A 285 12.84 -88.83 -39.10
N GLN A 286 12.99 -88.78 -37.77
CA GLN A 286 13.24 -89.97 -36.96
C GLN A 286 12.11 -90.99 -37.07
N GLN A 287 10.85 -90.54 -37.08
CA GLN A 287 9.70 -91.42 -37.31
C GLN A 287 9.77 -92.11 -38.68
N TYR A 288 10.10 -91.39 -39.75
CA TYR A 288 10.26 -91.98 -41.09
C TYR A 288 11.45 -92.94 -41.18
N ARG A 289 12.57 -92.65 -40.52
CA ARG A 289 13.71 -93.58 -40.43
C ARG A 289 13.30 -94.91 -39.79
N VAL A 290 12.55 -94.87 -38.70
CA VAL A 290 12.04 -96.09 -38.03
C VAL A 290 11.06 -96.87 -38.93
N LEU A 291 10.16 -96.18 -39.64
CA LEU A 291 9.23 -96.82 -40.59
C LEU A 291 9.96 -97.47 -41.78
N LEU A 292 11.00 -96.81 -42.28
CA LEU A 292 11.85 -97.32 -43.35
C LEU A 292 12.58 -98.58 -42.90
N GLU A 293 13.23 -98.56 -41.73
CA GLU A 293 13.94 -99.72 -41.17
C GLU A 293 12.97 -100.90 -40.94
N ASN A 294 11.79 -100.65 -40.38
CA ASN A 294 10.77 -101.70 -40.21
C ASN A 294 10.34 -102.32 -41.55
N SER A 295 10.11 -101.48 -42.57
CA SER A 295 9.73 -101.92 -43.91
C SER A 295 10.85 -102.73 -44.57
N GLN A 296 12.11 -102.31 -44.42
CA GLN A 296 13.29 -103.06 -44.88
C GLN A 296 13.39 -104.43 -44.20
N VAL A 297 13.23 -104.51 -42.87
CA VAL A 297 13.23 -105.79 -42.15
C VAL A 297 12.09 -106.70 -42.63
N ARG A 298 10.90 -106.14 -42.90
CA ARG A 298 9.78 -106.92 -43.47
C ARG A 298 10.09 -107.43 -44.88
N LEU A 299 10.72 -106.60 -45.73
CA LEU A 299 11.17 -106.99 -47.07
C LEU A 299 12.23 -108.09 -47.00
N GLU A 300 13.24 -107.96 -46.14
CA GLU A 300 14.28 -108.99 -45.96
C GLU A 300 13.70 -110.31 -45.44
N ARG A 301 12.72 -110.26 -44.53
CA ARG A 301 11.98 -111.46 -44.10
C ARG A 301 11.21 -112.10 -45.25
N LEU A 302 10.54 -111.31 -46.09
CA LEU A 302 9.83 -111.83 -47.27
C LEU A 302 10.81 -112.45 -48.27
N ARG A 303 11.89 -111.73 -48.58
CA ARG A 303 12.98 -112.21 -49.44
C ARG A 303 13.53 -113.53 -48.92
N SER A 304 13.82 -113.63 -47.62
CA SER A 304 14.28 -114.86 -46.98
C SER A 304 13.27 -116.01 -47.13
N LYS A 305 11.97 -115.75 -46.95
CA LYS A 305 10.90 -116.75 -47.17
C LYS A 305 10.81 -117.20 -48.63
N VAL A 306 10.92 -116.27 -49.57
CA VAL A 306 10.93 -116.56 -51.02
C VAL A 306 12.14 -117.41 -51.38
N MET A 307 13.34 -117.04 -50.90
CA MET A 307 14.55 -117.83 -51.07
C MET A 307 14.41 -119.23 -50.47
N GLN A 308 13.87 -119.33 -49.25
CA GLN A 308 13.63 -120.62 -48.61
C GLN A 308 12.66 -121.49 -49.44
N ALA A 309 11.57 -120.91 -49.94
CA ALA A 309 10.60 -121.61 -50.78
C ALA A 309 11.19 -122.07 -52.12
N ALA A 310 12.07 -121.27 -52.73
CA ALA A 310 12.70 -121.57 -54.02
C ALA A 310 13.79 -122.66 -53.93
N PHE A 311 14.57 -122.70 -52.85
CA PHE A 311 15.76 -123.55 -52.76
C PHE A 311 15.71 -124.65 -51.70
N SER A 312 14.67 -124.72 -50.86
CA SER A 312 14.54 -125.80 -49.85
C SER A 312 13.75 -127.02 -50.35
N ALA A 313 13.30 -127.03 -51.61
CA ALA A 313 12.64 -128.19 -52.20
C ALA A 313 13.65 -129.30 -52.52
N THR A 314 13.29 -130.56 -52.24
CA THR A 314 14.15 -131.73 -52.42
C THR A 314 14.64 -131.84 -53.86
N GLY A 315 15.96 -131.74 -54.08
CA GLY A 315 16.60 -131.89 -55.39
C GLY A 315 17.09 -130.58 -56.03
N ILE A 316 16.76 -129.42 -55.48
CA ILE A 316 17.26 -128.12 -55.98
C ILE A 316 18.58 -127.77 -55.29
N LYS A 317 19.64 -127.53 -56.07
CA LYS A 317 20.95 -127.13 -55.54
C LYS A 317 20.92 -125.66 -55.12
N SER A 318 21.32 -125.37 -53.88
CA SER A 318 21.45 -123.98 -53.42
C SER A 318 22.60 -123.27 -54.16
N PRO A 319 22.39 -122.08 -54.72
CA PRO A 319 23.48 -121.32 -55.35
C PRO A 319 24.52 -120.88 -54.30
N ALA A 320 25.80 -120.86 -54.69
CA ALA A 320 26.92 -120.44 -53.84
C ALA A 320 27.35 -118.97 -54.07
N THR A 321 26.70 -118.26 -54.99
CA THR A 321 26.98 -116.87 -55.42
C THR A 321 25.75 -115.98 -55.25
N GLU A 322 25.90 -114.66 -55.45
CA GLU A 322 24.78 -113.71 -55.43
C GLU A 322 23.61 -114.23 -56.28
N ILE A 323 22.47 -114.42 -55.61
CA ILE A 323 21.25 -114.96 -56.20
C ILE A 323 20.49 -113.80 -56.85
N THR A 324 20.27 -113.88 -58.16
CA THR A 324 19.50 -112.86 -58.88
C THR A 324 18.01 -113.19 -58.87
N ASP A 325 17.16 -112.17 -59.08
CA ASP A 325 15.70 -112.36 -59.17
C ASP A 325 15.32 -113.37 -60.27
N ASN A 326 16.09 -113.40 -61.37
CA ASN A 326 15.88 -114.35 -62.46
C ASN A 326 16.15 -115.80 -62.00
N ASP A 327 17.21 -116.04 -61.22
CA ASP A 327 17.55 -117.37 -60.70
C ASP A 327 16.46 -117.90 -59.74
N ILE A 328 15.89 -117.02 -58.93
CA ILE A 328 14.77 -117.36 -58.01
C ILE A 328 13.53 -117.74 -58.82
N LEU A 329 13.20 -116.94 -59.84
CA LEU A 329 12.05 -117.19 -60.71
C LEU A 329 12.19 -118.51 -61.47
N GLU A 330 13.37 -118.81 -62.00
CA GLU A 330 13.63 -120.10 -62.66
C GLU A 330 13.49 -121.28 -61.70
N ALA A 331 14.00 -121.17 -60.47
CA ALA A 331 13.87 -122.21 -59.45
C ALA A 331 12.40 -122.44 -59.03
N LEU A 332 11.64 -121.37 -58.78
CA LEU A 332 10.20 -121.46 -58.47
C LEU A 332 9.42 -122.05 -59.64
N GLN A 333 9.71 -121.64 -60.88
CA GLN A 333 9.07 -122.18 -62.07
C GLN A 333 9.37 -123.67 -62.25
N ARG A 334 10.60 -124.10 -61.94
CA ARG A 334 10.98 -125.52 -61.94
C ARG A 334 10.19 -126.32 -60.91
N ILE A 335 10.05 -125.83 -59.67
CA ILE A 335 9.20 -126.48 -58.64
C ILE A 335 7.75 -126.59 -59.12
N ILE A 336 7.20 -125.53 -59.72
CA ILE A 336 5.82 -125.53 -60.23
C ILE A 336 5.67 -126.60 -61.31
N ASN A 337 6.58 -126.64 -62.29
CA ASN A 337 6.54 -127.62 -63.37
C ASN A 337 6.67 -129.06 -62.82
N GLU A 338 7.62 -129.31 -61.92
CA GLU A 338 7.81 -130.63 -61.28
C GLU A 338 6.56 -131.08 -60.50
N ARG A 339 5.90 -130.16 -59.76
CA ARG A 339 4.65 -130.47 -59.05
C ARG A 339 3.48 -130.71 -60.00
N LEU A 340 3.40 -129.98 -61.11
CA LEU A 340 2.39 -130.19 -62.15
C LEU A 340 2.57 -131.56 -62.82
N ASP A 341 3.81 -131.93 -63.13
CA ASP A 341 4.15 -133.23 -63.69
C ASP A 341 3.83 -134.37 -62.70
N PHE A 342 4.18 -134.21 -61.41
CA PHE A 342 3.83 -135.18 -60.37
C PHE A 342 2.31 -135.31 -60.17
N TYR A 343 1.57 -134.19 -60.22
CA TYR A 343 0.11 -134.20 -60.18
C TYR A 343 -0.49 -134.96 -61.37
N GLN A 344 0.04 -134.74 -62.59
CA GLN A 344 -0.38 -135.49 -63.77
C GLN A 344 -0.09 -136.99 -63.63
N GLN A 345 1.08 -137.36 -63.09
CA GLN A 345 1.42 -138.76 -62.82
C GLN A 345 0.47 -139.40 -61.80
N LEU A 346 0.13 -138.72 -60.71
CA LEU A 346 -0.85 -139.20 -59.72
C LEU A 346 -2.26 -139.37 -60.32
N LYS A 347 -2.67 -138.42 -61.17
CA LYS A 347 -3.94 -138.47 -61.91
C LYS A 347 -3.97 -139.66 -62.87
N GLN A 348 -2.86 -139.95 -63.56
CA GLN A 348 -2.73 -141.14 -64.44
C GLN A 348 -2.72 -142.46 -63.66
N LYS A 349 -2.24 -142.47 -62.41
CA LYS A 349 -2.24 -143.65 -61.52
C LYS A 349 -3.55 -143.84 -60.73
N GLY A 350 -4.61 -143.10 -61.05
CA GLY A 350 -5.95 -143.30 -60.48
C GLY A 350 -6.16 -142.77 -59.06
N VAL A 351 -5.21 -142.00 -58.50
CA VAL A 351 -5.37 -141.36 -57.19
C VAL A 351 -6.29 -140.14 -57.35
N LYS A 352 -7.31 -140.01 -56.50
CA LYS A 352 -8.29 -138.92 -56.57
C LYS A 352 -7.66 -137.61 -56.04
N VAL A 353 -7.18 -136.75 -56.95
CA VAL A 353 -6.47 -135.51 -56.61
C VAL A 353 -7.41 -134.29 -56.70
N PRO A 354 -7.40 -133.34 -55.74
CA PRO A 354 -8.22 -132.13 -55.77
C PRO A 354 -7.91 -131.20 -56.97
N PRO A 355 -8.88 -130.49 -57.57
CA PRO A 355 -8.66 -129.63 -58.73
C PRO A 355 -7.62 -128.52 -58.49
N LEU A 356 -6.63 -128.41 -59.38
CA LEU A 356 -5.52 -127.44 -59.29
C LEU A 356 -5.90 -125.97 -59.56
N HIS A 357 -7.14 -125.67 -59.95
CA HIS A 357 -7.58 -124.31 -60.25
C HIS A 357 -8.77 -123.92 -59.38
N GLN A 358 -8.47 -123.27 -58.25
CA GLN A 358 -9.36 -122.29 -57.64
C GLN A 358 -8.69 -120.94 -57.83
N SER A 359 -9.15 -120.20 -58.84
CA SER A 359 -8.75 -118.81 -59.03
C SER A 359 -9.43 -117.95 -57.97
N GLU A 360 -8.66 -116.98 -57.46
CA GLU A 360 -9.07 -115.72 -56.85
C GLU A 360 -9.96 -115.72 -55.60
N VAL A 361 -9.38 -115.28 -54.48
CA VAL A 361 -10.09 -114.46 -53.49
C VAL A 361 -9.26 -113.22 -53.14
N VAL A 362 -9.66 -112.12 -53.77
CA VAL A 362 -9.68 -110.73 -53.29
C VAL A 362 -9.32 -110.57 -51.80
N SER A 363 -8.31 -109.74 -51.51
CA SER A 363 -8.27 -109.02 -50.23
C SER A 363 -8.11 -107.51 -50.47
N SER A 364 -9.28 -106.87 -50.57
CA SER A 364 -9.64 -105.59 -49.93
C SER A 364 -8.52 -104.56 -49.76
N SER A 365 -8.43 -103.64 -50.72
CA SER A 365 -7.93 -102.30 -50.48
C SER A 365 -8.76 -101.61 -49.39
N LYS A 366 -8.12 -101.24 -48.28
CA LYS A 366 -8.58 -100.10 -47.46
C LYS A 366 -7.46 -99.08 -47.38
N GLY A 367 -7.42 -98.22 -48.39
CA GLY A 367 -6.88 -96.89 -48.20
C GLY A 367 -7.77 -96.15 -47.21
N LYS A 368 -7.18 -95.69 -46.10
CA LYS A 368 -7.76 -94.56 -45.38
C LYS A 368 -7.19 -93.30 -46.01
N LYS A 369 -8.11 -92.52 -46.59
CA LYS A 369 -7.92 -91.12 -46.93
C LYS A 369 -7.50 -90.34 -45.68
N LYS A 370 -6.77 -89.26 -45.98
CA LYS A 370 -6.41 -88.10 -45.15
C LYS A 370 -7.37 -87.80 -44.01
#